data_AF-A0AAV1EJJ6-F1
#
_entry.id   AF-A0AAV1EJJ6-F1
#
_cell.length_a   1.000
_cell.length_b   1.000
_cell.length_c   1.000
_cell.angle_alpha   90.00
_cell.angle_beta   90.00
_cell.angle_gamma   90.00
#
_symmetry.space_group_name_H-M   'P 1'
#
loop_
_entity.id
_entity.type
_entity.pdbx_description
1 polymer ?
#
loop_
_entity_poly.entity_id
_entity_poly.type
_entity_poly.pdbx_seq_one_letter_code
_entity_poly.pdbx_strand_id
1 'polypeptide(L)'
;MEPVIQIKPGATKWDIRQKVWDYIEEKNLANFPRPVHNRIPNFKGAFTACSKVSELQVFSKTSEVKVDPDKPLEGARMAVLQAQKTLLVPTPRLRTGLFNKITPPQGATKEQLRICASAQGVKDFSVPVGLDAKVKVDLVVVGSVAVSETGVRIGKGEGFADMEYGMMVSMGAVNESTVVVAIVHDCQVVDIPEELRESHDLTVDYILTPTRVIQTNCKFPKPQGIIWTKLNTEKLQKIPILKKLRALEEQAGKDVTLGISPEAEEPGLQTSQPARQTRRRPRQNSVQDAEGEPRQERGAASEYKARQRPARVRKESRGDAGKEGETYERRRRRSGGNMREKGSEEGGSEVGSQRKLPASVTTVYLGGIPAGLRVSELKTALREREAAPLRLTWQGAQHRAFLDYSDPEAAEQALEALQGLNLNGSSLQAELAKSQRGGKRSVQSNRRPRPSAAPKSKPAGPDTKSGASEGTDS
;
A
#
# COMPACT_ATOMS: atom_id res chain seq x y z
N MET A 1 19.80 -27.04 2.84
CA MET A 1 20.73 -25.89 2.70
C MET A 1 20.70 -25.17 4.03
N GLU A 2 21.87 -24.85 4.59
CA GLU A 2 21.90 -24.10 5.84
C GLU A 2 21.27 -22.70 5.67
N PRO A 3 20.50 -22.22 6.66
CA PRO A 3 19.95 -20.87 6.60
C PRO A 3 21.03 -19.79 6.52
N VAL A 4 20.87 -18.87 5.57
CA VAL A 4 21.77 -17.71 5.45
C VAL A 4 21.60 -16.71 6.60
N ILE A 5 20.45 -16.73 7.27
CA ILE A 5 20.17 -15.93 8.47
C ILE A 5 20.19 -16.85 9.68
N GLN A 6 21.21 -16.69 10.53
CA GLN A 6 21.40 -17.47 11.74
C GLN A 6 20.60 -16.88 12.90
N ILE A 7 19.74 -17.64 13.58
CA ILE A 7 18.96 -17.16 14.74
C ILE A 7 19.73 -17.47 16.02
N LYS A 8 19.87 -16.48 16.91
CA LYS A 8 20.58 -16.68 18.18
C LYS A 8 19.67 -17.40 19.18
N PRO A 9 20.21 -18.24 20.08
CA PRO A 9 19.45 -18.75 21.22
C PRO A 9 18.83 -17.61 22.03
N GLY A 10 17.58 -17.80 22.48
CA GLY A 10 16.83 -16.79 23.24
C GLY A 10 16.27 -15.63 22.41
N ALA A 11 16.40 -15.66 21.08
CA ALA A 11 15.79 -14.65 20.21
C ALA A 11 14.25 -14.68 20.31
N THR A 12 13.63 -13.51 20.36
CA THR A 12 12.17 -13.38 20.32
C THR A 12 11.64 -13.41 18.88
N LYS A 13 10.32 -13.59 18.73
CA LYS A 13 9.65 -13.39 17.41
C LYS A 13 9.98 -12.02 16.81
N TRP A 14 10.15 -10.98 17.64
CA TRP A 14 10.48 -9.63 17.17
C TRP A 14 11.91 -9.52 16.65
N ASP A 15 12.87 -10.12 17.35
CA ASP A 15 14.28 -10.14 16.93
C ASP A 15 14.45 -10.82 15.57
N ILE A 16 13.74 -11.93 15.37
CA ILE A 16 13.73 -12.64 14.09
C ILE A 16 13.16 -11.76 12.97
N ARG A 17 12.05 -11.04 13.23
CA ARG A 17 11.47 -10.11 12.24
C ARG A 17 12.45 -9.02 11.84
N GLN A 18 13.06 -8.35 12.83
CA GLN A 18 14.05 -7.29 12.58
C GLN A 18 15.19 -7.83 11.73
N LYS A 19 15.78 -8.96 12.15
CA LYS A 19 16.91 -9.56 11.45
C LYS A 19 16.59 -9.91 9.99
N VAL A 20 15.41 -10.46 9.72
CA VAL A 20 15.00 -10.80 8.36
C VAL A 20 14.70 -9.54 7.52
N TRP A 21 14.01 -8.56 8.10
CA TRP A 21 13.73 -7.30 7.41
C TRP A 21 15.03 -6.56 7.05
N ASP A 22 15.94 -6.43 8.00
CA ASP A 22 17.24 -5.79 7.81
C ASP A 22 18.03 -6.51 6.72
N TYR A 23 18.12 -7.84 6.77
CA TYR A 23 18.83 -8.62 5.77
C TYR A 23 18.26 -8.42 4.35
N ILE A 24 16.93 -8.41 4.19
CA ILE A 24 16.28 -8.20 2.90
C ILE A 24 16.55 -6.79 2.34
N GLU A 25 16.57 -5.78 3.21
CA GLU A 25 16.87 -4.39 2.83
C GLU A 25 18.35 -4.22 2.46
N GLU A 26 19.26 -4.72 3.30
CA GLU A 26 20.71 -4.65 3.14
C GLU A 26 21.19 -5.38 1.88
N LYS A 27 20.66 -6.58 1.63
CA LYS A 27 20.97 -7.36 0.43
C LYS A 27 20.21 -6.90 -0.81
N ASN A 28 19.41 -5.83 -0.70
CA ASN A 28 18.60 -5.29 -1.79
C ASN A 28 17.74 -6.36 -2.48
N LEU A 29 17.16 -7.25 -1.68
CA LEU A 29 16.27 -8.32 -2.12
C LEU A 29 14.81 -7.84 -2.16
N ALA A 30 14.51 -6.69 -1.55
CA ALA A 30 13.16 -6.12 -1.53
C ALA A 30 12.70 -5.60 -2.90
N ASN A 31 11.45 -5.90 -3.24
CA ASN A 31 10.66 -5.19 -4.24
C ASN A 31 9.76 -4.14 -3.55
N PHE A 32 9.25 -3.16 -4.30
CA PHE A 32 8.27 -2.21 -3.76
C PHE A 32 6.99 -2.94 -3.29
N PRO A 33 6.38 -2.60 -2.14
CA PRO A 33 6.67 -1.45 -1.27
C PRO A 33 7.88 -1.64 -0.35
N ARG A 34 8.68 -0.57 -0.21
CA ARG A 34 9.79 -0.47 0.75
C ARG A 34 9.54 0.68 1.76
N PRO A 35 10.14 0.63 2.96
CA PRO A 35 10.88 -0.51 3.51
C PRO A 35 9.94 -1.69 3.85
N VAL A 36 10.50 -2.90 3.97
CA VAL A 36 9.77 -4.13 4.31
C VAL A 36 9.42 -4.23 5.80
N HIS A 37 10.01 -3.40 6.67
CA HIS A 37 9.70 -3.38 8.10
C HIS A 37 8.20 -3.20 8.36
N ASN A 38 7.68 -3.98 9.32
CA ASN A 38 6.27 -4.06 9.67
C ASN A 38 5.35 -4.58 8.53
N ARG A 39 5.91 -5.27 7.53
CA ARG A 39 5.19 -5.86 6.40
C ARG A 39 5.63 -7.31 6.19
N ILE A 40 4.81 -8.06 5.46
CA ILE A 40 5.31 -9.25 4.77
C ILE A 40 6.24 -8.75 3.65
N PRO A 41 7.52 -9.15 3.62
CA PRO A 41 8.47 -8.65 2.63
C PRO A 41 8.02 -8.96 1.21
N ASN A 42 7.95 -7.94 0.34
CA ASN A 42 7.90 -8.19 -1.08
C ASN A 42 9.33 -8.36 -1.58
N PHE A 43 9.63 -9.44 -2.30
CA PHE A 43 11.00 -9.82 -2.62
C PHE A 43 11.20 -10.10 -4.12
N LYS A 44 12.45 -9.98 -4.58
CA LYS A 44 12.87 -10.38 -5.93
C LYS A 44 12.63 -11.88 -6.11
N GLY A 45 11.92 -12.25 -7.18
CA GLY A 45 11.50 -13.64 -7.40
C GLY A 45 10.14 -14.00 -6.79
N ALA A 46 9.41 -13.07 -6.17
CA ALA A 46 8.08 -13.37 -5.60
C ALA A 46 7.10 -14.01 -6.60
N PHE A 47 7.05 -13.55 -7.86
CA PHE A 47 6.21 -14.18 -8.90
C PHE A 47 6.65 -15.61 -9.23
N THR A 48 7.97 -15.88 -9.24
CA THR A 48 8.52 -17.23 -9.46
C THR A 48 8.19 -18.16 -8.30
N ALA A 49 8.27 -17.67 -7.06
CA ALA A 49 7.85 -18.44 -5.90
C ALA A 49 6.33 -18.71 -5.94
N CYS A 50 5.54 -17.71 -6.36
CA CYS A 50 4.10 -17.84 -6.49
C CYS A 50 3.66 -18.86 -7.54
N SER A 51 4.32 -18.92 -8.70
CA SER A 51 3.90 -19.83 -9.78
C SER A 51 3.95 -21.30 -9.37
N LYS A 52 4.83 -21.65 -8.41
CA LYS A 52 4.96 -23.01 -7.85
C LYS A 52 3.71 -23.50 -7.12
N VAL A 53 2.77 -22.62 -6.76
CA VAL A 53 1.48 -23.05 -6.19
C VAL A 53 0.74 -24.00 -7.13
N SER A 54 0.91 -23.82 -8.44
CA SER A 54 0.29 -24.66 -9.46
C SER A 54 0.90 -26.07 -9.59
N GLU A 55 2.09 -26.28 -9.01
CA GLU A 55 2.77 -27.59 -8.97
C GLU A 55 2.20 -28.50 -7.88
N LEU A 56 1.45 -27.94 -6.91
CA LEU A 56 0.90 -28.70 -5.80
C LEU A 56 -0.34 -29.50 -6.22
N GLN A 57 -0.40 -30.78 -5.86
CA GLN A 57 -1.56 -31.63 -6.17
C GLN A 57 -2.87 -31.06 -5.62
N VAL A 58 -2.85 -30.49 -4.41
CA VAL A 58 -4.04 -29.86 -3.80
C VAL A 58 -4.57 -28.70 -4.66
N PHE A 59 -3.70 -27.93 -5.31
CA PHE A 59 -4.10 -26.85 -6.20
C PHE A 59 -4.86 -27.36 -7.42
N SER A 60 -4.40 -28.47 -8.01
CA SER A 60 -5.09 -29.08 -9.16
C SER A 60 -6.52 -29.53 -8.81
N LYS A 61 -6.72 -30.08 -7.61
CA LYS A 61 -7.97 -30.70 -7.14
C LYS A 61 -8.99 -29.71 -6.58
N THR A 62 -8.57 -28.56 -6.07
CA THR A 62 -9.49 -27.56 -5.50
C THR A 62 -10.05 -26.61 -6.56
N SER A 63 -11.32 -26.22 -6.44
CA SER A 63 -11.94 -25.14 -7.23
C SER A 63 -11.79 -23.77 -6.58
N GLU A 64 -11.51 -23.73 -5.27
CA GLU A 64 -11.45 -22.52 -4.45
C GLU A 64 -10.11 -22.45 -3.70
N VAL A 65 -9.47 -21.27 -3.74
CA VAL A 65 -8.19 -21.04 -3.06
C VAL A 65 -8.26 -19.73 -2.31
N LYS A 66 -7.88 -19.77 -1.02
CA LYS A 66 -7.71 -18.55 -0.22
C LYS A 66 -6.28 -18.06 -0.33
N VAL A 67 -6.09 -16.77 -0.62
CA VAL A 67 -4.78 -16.13 -0.70
C VAL A 67 -4.81 -14.80 0.04
N ASP A 68 -3.83 -14.58 0.92
CA ASP A 68 -3.70 -13.32 1.66
C ASP A 68 -3.53 -12.10 0.74
N PRO A 69 -3.93 -10.90 1.18
CA PRO A 69 -3.91 -9.68 0.36
C PRO A 69 -2.50 -9.06 0.21
N ASP A 70 -1.49 -9.58 0.89
CA ASP A 70 -0.13 -9.03 0.88
C ASP A 70 0.45 -8.95 -0.54
N LYS A 71 1.25 -7.90 -0.79
CA LYS A 71 1.86 -7.64 -2.09
C LYS A 71 2.71 -8.81 -2.65
N PRO A 72 3.58 -9.51 -1.88
CA PRO A 72 4.33 -10.65 -2.40
C PRO A 72 3.46 -11.76 -2.98
N LEU A 73 2.19 -11.87 -2.59
CA LEU A 73 1.29 -12.94 -3.00
C LEU A 73 0.42 -12.58 -4.21
N GLU A 74 0.65 -11.43 -4.84
CA GLU A 74 -0.07 -11.02 -6.05
C GLU A 74 0.09 -12.03 -7.19
N GLY A 75 1.26 -12.64 -7.31
CA GLY A 75 1.49 -13.72 -8.27
C GLY A 75 0.64 -14.96 -7.99
N ALA A 76 0.42 -15.31 -6.71
CA ALA A 76 -0.39 -16.47 -6.34
C ALA A 76 -1.87 -16.20 -6.63
N ARG A 77 -2.37 -14.99 -6.33
CA ARG A 77 -3.72 -14.57 -6.72
C ARG A 77 -3.91 -14.61 -8.23
N MET A 78 -2.91 -14.15 -8.99
CA MET A 78 -2.92 -14.24 -10.45
C MET A 78 -2.96 -15.69 -10.93
N ALA A 79 -2.14 -16.58 -10.35
CA ALA A 79 -2.12 -18.00 -10.73
C ALA A 79 -3.46 -18.71 -10.48
N VAL A 80 -4.12 -18.43 -9.35
CA VAL A 80 -5.48 -18.93 -9.04
C VAL A 80 -6.48 -18.51 -10.13
N LEU A 81 -6.51 -17.21 -10.44
CA LEU A 81 -7.45 -16.66 -11.42
C LEU A 81 -7.15 -17.15 -12.85
N GLN A 82 -5.88 -17.30 -13.22
CA GLN A 82 -5.48 -17.85 -14.52
C GLN A 82 -5.92 -19.32 -14.67
N ALA A 83 -5.90 -20.08 -13.59
CA ALA A 83 -6.40 -21.46 -13.56
C ALA A 83 -7.94 -21.57 -13.55
N GLN A 84 -8.66 -20.46 -13.75
CA GLN A 84 -10.12 -20.39 -13.70
C GLN A 84 -10.72 -20.87 -12.36
N LYS A 85 -9.96 -20.71 -11.27
CA LYS A 85 -10.40 -21.05 -9.91
C LYS A 85 -10.95 -19.81 -9.21
N THR A 86 -11.86 -20.03 -8.28
CA THR A 86 -12.39 -18.96 -7.45
C THR A 86 -11.34 -18.57 -6.40
N LEU A 87 -11.08 -17.27 -6.32
CA LEU A 87 -10.13 -16.67 -5.40
C LEU A 87 -10.88 -16.07 -4.20
N LEU A 88 -10.50 -16.49 -3.00
CA LEU A 88 -10.94 -15.90 -1.74
C LEU A 88 -9.80 -15.04 -1.18
N VAL A 89 -10.09 -13.76 -0.94
CA VAL A 89 -9.13 -12.83 -0.32
C VAL A 89 -9.75 -12.28 0.97
N PRO A 90 -9.06 -12.36 2.11
CA PRO A 90 -9.57 -11.77 3.34
C PRO A 90 -9.85 -10.28 3.24
N THR A 91 -10.89 -9.80 3.93
CA THR A 91 -11.13 -8.36 3.98
C THR A 91 -10.05 -7.67 4.83
N PRO A 92 -9.56 -6.49 4.42
CA PRO A 92 -8.52 -5.80 5.19
C PRO A 92 -8.95 -5.58 6.64
N ARG A 93 -8.15 -6.12 7.57
CA ARG A 93 -8.39 -6.04 9.03
C ARG A 93 -9.73 -6.64 9.48
N LEU A 94 -10.37 -7.49 8.68
CA LEU A 94 -11.57 -8.23 9.03
C LEU A 94 -12.76 -7.34 9.46
N ARG A 95 -12.90 -6.16 8.86
CA ARG A 95 -13.89 -5.15 9.30
C ARG A 95 -15.28 -5.29 8.68
N THR A 96 -15.39 -5.81 7.46
CA THR A 96 -16.63 -5.72 6.65
C THR A 96 -17.07 -7.05 6.04
N GLY A 97 -16.63 -8.18 6.63
CA GLY A 97 -16.89 -9.54 6.13
C GLY A 97 -15.67 -10.44 6.30
N LEU A 98 -15.80 -11.75 6.05
CA LEU A 98 -14.66 -12.67 6.17
C LEU A 98 -13.80 -12.63 4.91
N PHE A 99 -14.44 -12.83 3.74
CA PHE A 99 -13.75 -12.82 2.46
C PHE A 99 -14.37 -11.87 1.45
N ASN A 100 -13.54 -11.54 0.49
CA ASN A 100 -13.89 -11.04 -0.83
C ASN A 100 -13.68 -12.19 -1.81
N LYS A 101 -14.73 -12.55 -2.56
CA LYS A 101 -14.69 -13.61 -3.57
C LYS A 101 -14.55 -13.02 -4.96
N ILE A 102 -13.63 -13.57 -5.74
CA ILE A 102 -13.49 -13.28 -7.16
C ILE A 102 -13.59 -14.59 -7.92
N THR A 103 -14.59 -14.70 -8.78
CA THR A 103 -14.62 -15.75 -9.81
C THR A 103 -14.18 -15.10 -11.12
N PRO A 104 -13.13 -15.62 -11.79
CA PRO A 104 -12.66 -15.03 -13.04
C PRO A 104 -13.78 -15.06 -14.09
N PRO A 105 -14.05 -13.95 -14.80
CA PRO A 105 -15.02 -13.94 -15.89
C PRO A 105 -14.60 -14.92 -16.99
N GLN A 106 -15.58 -15.61 -17.60
CA GLN A 106 -15.31 -16.48 -18.74
C GLN A 106 -14.68 -15.66 -19.88
N GLY A 107 -13.57 -16.15 -20.42
CA GLY A 107 -12.82 -15.45 -21.49
C GLY A 107 -12.03 -14.22 -21.03
N ALA A 108 -11.85 -14.01 -19.71
CA ALA A 108 -11.03 -12.91 -19.20
C ALA A 108 -9.59 -13.00 -19.72
N THR A 109 -9.11 -11.87 -20.25
CA THR A 109 -7.74 -11.71 -20.71
C THR A 109 -6.75 -11.74 -19.55
N LYS A 110 -5.48 -12.05 -19.84
CA LYS A 110 -4.40 -12.03 -18.84
C LYS A 110 -4.28 -10.68 -18.12
N GLU A 111 -4.55 -9.57 -18.81
CA GLU A 111 -4.49 -8.23 -18.22
C GLU A 111 -5.66 -7.98 -17.25
N GLN A 112 -6.87 -8.41 -17.60
CA GLN A 112 -8.01 -8.34 -16.67
C GLN A 112 -7.75 -9.15 -15.40
N LEU A 113 -7.22 -10.37 -15.52
CA LEU A 113 -6.89 -11.20 -14.36
C LEU A 113 -5.79 -10.57 -13.50
N ARG A 114 -4.81 -9.92 -14.12
CA ARG A 114 -3.76 -9.16 -13.42
C ARG A 114 -4.35 -8.03 -12.58
N ILE A 115 -5.31 -7.29 -13.15
CA ILE A 115 -6.03 -6.24 -12.42
C ILE A 115 -6.76 -6.85 -11.22
N CYS A 116 -7.54 -7.91 -11.42
CA CYS A 116 -8.29 -8.60 -10.36
C CYS A 116 -7.38 -9.13 -9.22
N ALA A 117 -6.17 -9.57 -9.54
CA ALA A 117 -5.19 -10.05 -8.54
C ALA A 117 -4.58 -8.92 -7.68
N SER A 118 -4.70 -7.66 -8.08
CA SER A 118 -4.18 -6.52 -7.33
C SER A 118 -5.07 -6.16 -6.13
N ALA A 119 -4.52 -5.46 -5.13
CA ALA A 119 -5.32 -4.99 -3.99
C ALA A 119 -6.50 -4.09 -4.41
N GLN A 120 -6.31 -3.27 -5.46
CA GLN A 120 -7.37 -2.43 -6.01
C GLN A 120 -8.41 -3.26 -6.74
N GLY A 121 -7.99 -4.25 -7.54
CA GLY A 121 -8.93 -5.13 -8.23
C GLY A 121 -9.73 -6.01 -7.28
N VAL A 122 -9.14 -6.48 -6.17
CA VAL A 122 -9.91 -7.14 -5.12
C VAL A 122 -11.00 -6.22 -4.59
N LYS A 123 -10.70 -4.94 -4.37
CA LYS A 123 -11.71 -3.98 -3.91
C LYS A 123 -12.82 -3.74 -4.96
N ASP A 124 -12.46 -3.65 -6.24
CA ASP A 124 -13.38 -3.20 -7.29
C ASP A 124 -14.20 -4.33 -7.92
N PHE A 125 -13.70 -5.56 -7.91
CA PHE A 125 -14.29 -6.68 -8.65
C PHE A 125 -14.71 -7.87 -7.78
N SER A 126 -14.50 -7.80 -6.46
CA SER A 126 -14.93 -8.89 -5.57
C SER A 126 -16.35 -8.72 -5.06
N VAL A 127 -16.95 -9.85 -4.68
CA VAL A 127 -18.22 -9.91 -3.96
C VAL A 127 -17.92 -10.30 -2.51
N PRO A 128 -18.43 -9.56 -1.51
CA PRO A 128 -18.22 -9.93 -0.11
C PRO A 128 -18.89 -11.25 0.22
N VAL A 129 -18.24 -12.03 1.09
CA VAL A 129 -18.74 -13.31 1.60
C VAL A 129 -18.99 -13.16 3.09
N GLY A 130 -20.26 -13.36 3.47
CA GLY A 130 -20.72 -13.30 4.85
C GLY A 130 -20.32 -14.53 5.68
N LEU A 131 -20.57 -14.44 6.98
CA LEU A 131 -20.31 -15.52 7.95
C LEU A 131 -21.23 -16.74 7.78
N ASP A 132 -22.36 -16.55 7.13
CA ASP A 132 -23.41 -17.53 6.85
C ASP A 132 -23.13 -18.32 5.55
N ALA A 133 -22.18 -17.86 4.74
CA ALA A 133 -21.79 -18.56 3.53
C ALA A 133 -21.10 -19.89 3.88
N LYS A 134 -21.58 -20.98 3.28
CA LYS A 134 -20.93 -22.30 3.35
C LYS A 134 -19.75 -22.32 2.39
N VAL A 135 -18.61 -21.82 2.84
CA VAL A 135 -17.33 -21.87 2.13
C VAL A 135 -16.55 -23.06 2.63
N LYS A 136 -15.88 -23.80 1.74
CA LYS A 136 -14.89 -24.82 2.10
C LYS A 136 -13.58 -24.50 1.40
N VAL A 137 -12.50 -24.38 2.17
CA VAL A 137 -11.18 -24.00 1.67
C VAL A 137 -10.20 -25.15 1.92
N ASP A 138 -9.82 -25.82 0.84
CA ASP A 138 -8.84 -26.92 0.88
C ASP A 138 -7.38 -26.41 0.75
N LEU A 139 -7.19 -25.18 0.25
CA LEU A 139 -5.88 -24.57 0.06
C LEU A 139 -5.85 -23.10 0.54
N VAL A 140 -4.96 -22.83 1.49
CA VAL A 140 -4.68 -21.52 2.07
C VAL A 140 -3.26 -21.09 1.74
N VAL A 141 -3.10 -19.92 1.15
CA VAL A 141 -1.79 -19.32 0.82
C VAL A 141 -1.56 -18.07 1.67
N VAL A 142 -0.48 -18.08 2.44
CA VAL A 142 -0.15 -17.02 3.41
C VAL A 142 1.23 -16.41 3.17
N GLY A 143 1.35 -15.15 3.56
CA GLY A 143 2.62 -14.43 3.58
C GLY A 143 3.29 -14.57 4.96
N SER A 144 4.61 -14.69 4.99
CA SER A 144 5.36 -14.77 6.26
C SER A 144 6.62 -13.88 6.23
N VAL A 145 7.06 -13.44 7.40
CA VAL A 145 8.37 -12.79 7.57
C VAL A 145 9.45 -13.86 7.64
N ALA A 146 9.23 -14.92 8.40
CA ALA A 146 10.14 -16.07 8.49
C ALA A 146 9.35 -17.38 8.56
N VAL A 147 9.96 -18.47 8.11
CA VAL A 147 9.44 -19.84 8.21
C VAL A 147 10.58 -20.81 8.52
N SER A 148 10.32 -21.88 9.26
CA SER A 148 11.25 -23.00 9.44
C SER A 148 10.87 -24.18 8.55
N GLU A 149 11.84 -25.02 8.18
CA GLU A 149 11.55 -26.26 7.44
C GLU A 149 10.68 -27.24 8.27
N THR A 150 10.55 -27.05 9.60
CA THR A 150 9.64 -27.79 10.47
C THR A 150 8.18 -27.31 10.43
N GLY A 151 7.90 -26.21 9.71
CA GLY A 151 6.54 -25.67 9.54
C GLY A 151 6.12 -24.60 10.53
N VAL A 152 7.04 -24.13 11.39
CA VAL A 152 6.83 -22.94 12.23
C VAL A 152 6.92 -21.70 11.35
N ARG A 153 6.04 -20.72 11.59
CA ARG A 153 6.06 -19.44 10.85
C ARG A 153 6.03 -18.25 11.80
N ILE A 154 6.58 -17.14 11.32
CA ILE A 154 6.49 -15.84 11.97
C ILE A 154 5.89 -14.85 10.96
N GLY A 155 4.69 -14.37 11.25
CA GLY A 155 4.05 -13.27 10.52
C GLY A 155 4.61 -11.89 10.93
N LYS A 156 4.05 -10.81 10.35
CA LYS A 156 4.48 -9.42 10.61
C LYS A 156 4.29 -8.90 12.04
N GLY A 157 3.47 -9.58 12.87
CA GLY A 157 3.32 -9.28 14.31
C GLY A 157 1.93 -8.88 14.77
N GLU A 158 0.98 -8.62 13.87
CA GLU A 158 -0.39 -8.22 14.25
C GLU A 158 -1.33 -9.39 14.56
N GLY A 159 -0.95 -10.63 14.22
CA GLY A 159 -1.76 -11.84 14.47
C GLY A 159 -3.02 -11.99 13.59
N PHE A 160 -3.18 -11.17 12.55
CA PHE A 160 -4.38 -11.20 11.71
C PHE A 160 -4.57 -12.53 10.96
N ALA A 161 -3.51 -13.09 10.38
CA ALA A 161 -3.61 -14.36 9.64
C ALA A 161 -3.96 -15.54 10.56
N ASP A 162 -3.41 -15.55 11.78
CA ASP A 162 -3.71 -16.53 12.82
C ASP A 162 -5.17 -16.44 13.28
N MET A 163 -5.63 -15.22 13.56
CA MET A 163 -7.01 -14.93 13.93
C MET A 163 -7.99 -15.33 12.83
N GLU A 164 -7.69 -14.95 11.60
CA GLU A 164 -8.51 -15.29 10.44
C GLU A 164 -8.63 -16.81 10.26
N TYR A 165 -7.53 -17.55 10.43
CA TYR A 165 -7.58 -19.01 10.39
C TYR A 165 -8.47 -19.58 11.50
N GLY A 166 -8.31 -19.10 12.75
CA GLY A 166 -9.19 -19.49 13.85
C GLY A 166 -10.67 -19.23 13.57
N MET A 167 -11.00 -18.09 12.95
CA MET A 167 -12.36 -17.77 12.52
C MET A 167 -12.87 -18.71 11.42
N MET A 168 -12.03 -19.05 10.44
CA MET A 168 -12.37 -20.03 9.41
C MET A 168 -12.70 -21.40 10.02
N VAL A 169 -11.99 -21.81 11.07
CA VAL A 169 -12.27 -23.07 11.78
C VAL A 169 -13.62 -22.99 12.50
N SER A 170 -13.90 -21.90 13.23
CA SER A 170 -15.19 -21.70 13.90
C SER A 170 -16.38 -21.71 12.93
N MET A 171 -16.15 -21.34 11.67
CA MET A 171 -17.15 -21.39 10.60
C MET A 171 -17.23 -22.73 9.86
N GLY A 172 -16.36 -23.69 10.18
CA GLY A 172 -16.23 -24.95 9.44
C GLY A 172 -15.69 -24.78 8.01
N ALA A 173 -15.08 -23.63 7.70
CA ALA A 173 -14.55 -23.35 6.37
C ALA A 173 -13.19 -24.00 6.10
N VAL A 174 -12.42 -24.27 7.16
CA VAL A 174 -11.15 -25.01 7.11
C VAL A 174 -11.14 -26.09 8.19
N ASN A 175 -10.28 -27.09 8.03
CA ASN A 175 -10.07 -28.16 9.00
C ASN A 175 -8.60 -28.63 8.95
N GLU A 176 -8.24 -29.66 9.72
CA GLU A 176 -6.86 -30.16 9.79
C GLU A 176 -6.28 -30.61 8.43
N SER A 177 -7.14 -31.07 7.51
CA SER A 177 -6.75 -31.48 6.16
C SER A 177 -6.54 -30.32 5.19
N THR A 178 -6.95 -29.10 5.54
CA THR A 178 -6.70 -27.90 4.73
C THR A 178 -5.19 -27.68 4.60
N VAL A 179 -4.69 -27.62 3.37
CA VAL A 179 -3.27 -27.39 3.11
C VAL A 179 -2.93 -25.91 3.22
N VAL A 180 -1.89 -25.60 3.99
CA VAL A 180 -1.39 -24.24 4.23
C VAL A 180 -0.01 -24.07 3.57
N VAL A 181 0.10 -23.06 2.73
CA VAL A 181 1.31 -22.76 1.94
C VAL A 181 1.85 -21.39 2.32
N ALA A 182 3.11 -21.31 2.73
CA ALA A 182 3.83 -20.05 2.84
C ALA A 182 4.64 -19.76 1.58
N ILE A 183 4.54 -18.53 1.07
CA ILE A 183 5.39 -18.05 -0.04
C ILE A 183 6.36 -17.01 0.51
N VAL A 184 7.66 -17.31 0.40
CA VAL A 184 8.74 -16.49 0.97
C VAL A 184 9.98 -16.51 0.06
N HIS A 185 10.94 -15.61 0.30
CA HIS A 185 12.27 -15.69 -0.29
C HIS A 185 13.11 -16.78 0.40
N ASP A 186 14.12 -17.33 -0.28
CA ASP A 186 15.02 -18.35 0.27
C ASP A 186 15.66 -17.94 1.62
N CYS A 187 16.04 -16.66 1.77
CA CYS A 187 16.63 -16.14 3.01
C CYS A 187 15.66 -16.04 4.19
N GLN A 188 14.35 -16.15 3.95
CA GLN A 188 13.33 -16.14 4.99
C GLN A 188 13.07 -17.54 5.56
N VAL A 189 13.67 -18.59 4.96
CA VAL A 189 13.71 -19.93 5.53
C VAL A 189 14.86 -19.96 6.55
N VAL A 190 14.51 -20.01 7.83
CA VAL A 190 15.44 -19.90 8.97
C VAL A 190 15.12 -20.93 10.05
N ASP A 191 16.10 -21.22 10.90
CA ASP A 191 15.90 -22.08 12.06
C ASP A 191 15.16 -21.30 13.16
N ILE A 192 13.84 -21.41 13.18
CA ILE A 192 12.98 -20.79 14.20
C ILE A 192 12.90 -21.75 15.41
N PRO A 193 13.27 -21.31 16.62
CA PRO A 193 13.08 -22.13 17.82
C PRO A 193 11.60 -22.47 18.03
N GLU A 194 11.30 -23.75 18.20
CA GLU A 194 9.92 -24.27 18.24
C GLU A 194 9.16 -23.77 19.47
N GLU A 195 9.85 -23.45 20.55
CA GLU A 195 9.30 -22.86 21.77
C GLU A 195 8.70 -21.47 21.58
N LEU A 196 9.07 -20.77 20.50
CA LEU A 196 8.43 -19.49 20.15
C LEU A 196 7.01 -19.69 19.61
N ARG A 197 6.66 -20.90 19.16
CA ARG A 197 5.32 -21.19 18.64
C ARG A 197 4.32 -21.25 19.79
N GLU A 198 3.21 -20.55 19.62
CA GLU A 198 2.06 -20.61 20.51
C GLU A 198 0.93 -21.46 19.89
N SER A 199 -0.04 -21.86 20.72
CA SER A 199 -1.19 -22.69 20.29
C SER A 199 -2.08 -22.05 19.22
N HIS A 200 -2.02 -20.73 19.06
CA HIS A 200 -2.80 -19.99 18.07
C HIS A 200 -2.00 -19.69 16.79
N ASP A 201 -0.68 -19.93 16.78
CA ASP A 201 0.12 -19.67 15.59
C ASP A 201 -0.18 -20.71 14.51
N LEU A 202 -0.62 -20.24 13.34
CA LEU A 202 -0.87 -21.07 12.18
C LEU A 202 0.43 -21.71 11.68
N THR A 203 0.43 -23.01 11.48
CA THR A 203 1.56 -23.79 10.93
C THR A 203 1.42 -23.94 9.42
N VAL A 204 2.53 -24.28 8.73
CA VAL A 204 2.55 -24.39 7.25
C VAL A 204 2.96 -25.80 6.82
N ASP A 205 2.28 -26.34 5.81
CA ASP A 205 2.53 -27.66 5.23
C ASP A 205 3.56 -27.57 4.10
N TYR A 206 3.56 -26.47 3.35
CA TYR A 206 4.51 -26.20 2.27
C TYR A 206 5.12 -24.81 2.36
N ILE A 207 6.38 -24.71 1.92
CA ILE A 207 7.10 -23.46 1.73
C ILE A 207 7.52 -23.37 0.28
N LEU A 208 7.08 -22.32 -0.41
CA LEU A 208 7.46 -22.02 -1.77
C LEU A 208 8.45 -20.86 -1.79
N THR A 209 9.61 -21.13 -2.37
CA THR A 209 10.67 -20.14 -2.58
C THR A 209 10.97 -20.01 -4.07
N PRO A 210 11.68 -18.96 -4.52
CA PRO A 210 12.13 -18.86 -5.90
C PRO A 210 12.91 -20.09 -6.38
N THR A 211 13.69 -20.75 -5.51
CA THR A 211 14.54 -21.87 -5.92
C THR A 211 13.92 -23.25 -5.69
N ARG A 212 13.08 -23.43 -4.65
CA ARG A 212 12.59 -24.76 -4.24
C ARG A 212 11.16 -24.77 -3.69
N VAL A 213 10.56 -25.96 -3.69
CA VAL A 213 9.32 -26.32 -3.00
C VAL A 213 9.71 -27.23 -1.82
N ILE A 214 9.31 -26.89 -0.62
CA ILE A 214 9.64 -27.63 0.61
C ILE A 214 8.34 -28.12 1.23
N GLN A 215 8.23 -29.43 1.47
CA GLN A 215 7.17 -30.01 2.28
C GLN A 215 7.68 -30.13 3.72
N THR A 216 7.00 -29.51 4.67
CA THR A 216 7.50 -29.37 6.06
C THR A 216 7.27 -30.63 6.89
N ASN A 217 6.30 -31.46 6.51
CA ASN A 217 5.82 -32.59 7.32
C ASN A 217 5.54 -32.17 8.79
N CYS A 218 5.05 -30.95 8.97
CA CYS A 218 4.81 -30.31 10.25
C CYS A 218 4.05 -31.25 11.21
N LYS A 219 4.58 -31.41 12.42
CA LYS A 219 3.97 -32.24 13.47
C LYS A 219 3.10 -31.45 14.43
N PHE A 220 3.12 -30.13 14.34
CA PHE A 220 2.31 -29.25 15.16
C PHE A 220 0.90 -29.12 14.59
N PRO A 221 -0.14 -29.21 15.44
CA PRO A 221 -1.51 -29.04 14.98
C PRO A 221 -1.73 -27.61 14.47
N LYS A 222 -2.63 -27.47 13.51
CA LYS A 222 -3.14 -26.15 13.12
C LYS A 222 -4.02 -25.58 14.24
N PRO A 223 -4.27 -24.25 14.28
CA PRO A 223 -5.19 -23.68 15.25
C PRO A 223 -6.57 -24.33 15.15
N GLN A 224 -7.15 -24.71 16.29
CA GLN A 224 -8.43 -25.46 16.35
C GLN A 224 -9.66 -24.55 16.51
N GLY A 225 -9.50 -23.25 16.34
CA GLY A 225 -10.56 -22.26 16.52
C GLY A 225 -10.04 -20.96 17.13
N ILE A 226 -10.98 -20.12 17.54
CA ILE A 226 -10.70 -18.87 18.25
C ILE A 226 -10.38 -19.20 19.71
N ILE A 227 -9.23 -18.73 20.21
CA ILE A 227 -8.88 -18.80 21.63
C ILE A 227 -9.33 -17.50 22.30
N TRP A 228 -10.56 -17.46 22.81
CA TRP A 228 -11.18 -16.26 23.38
C TRP A 228 -10.39 -15.67 24.56
N THR A 229 -9.72 -16.51 25.35
CA THR A 229 -8.87 -16.07 26.46
C THR A 229 -7.61 -15.31 26.02
N LYS A 230 -7.23 -15.36 24.73
CA LYS A 230 -6.16 -14.54 24.14
C LYS A 230 -6.68 -13.25 23.47
N LEU A 231 -8.00 -13.03 23.51
CA LEU A 231 -8.67 -11.83 23.01
C LEU A 231 -9.12 -10.94 24.16
N ASN A 232 -9.03 -9.63 23.97
CA ASN A 232 -9.52 -8.63 24.90
C ASN A 232 -10.65 -7.80 24.27
N THR A 233 -11.33 -6.99 25.09
CA THR A 233 -12.43 -6.13 24.65
C THR A 233 -12.00 -5.18 23.52
N GLU A 234 -10.78 -4.66 23.57
CA GLU A 234 -10.26 -3.76 22.53
C GLU A 234 -10.17 -4.44 21.15
N LYS A 235 -9.66 -5.68 21.08
CA LYS A 235 -9.62 -6.47 19.85
C LYS A 235 -11.02 -6.77 19.33
N LEU A 236 -11.99 -7.08 20.19
CA LEU A 236 -13.38 -7.28 19.81
C LEU A 236 -14.01 -6.02 19.19
N GLN A 237 -13.65 -4.82 19.67
CA GLN A 237 -14.12 -3.57 19.08
C GLN A 237 -13.47 -3.31 17.71
N LYS A 238 -12.17 -3.61 17.57
CA LYS A 238 -11.42 -3.42 16.32
C LYS A 238 -11.86 -4.36 15.20
N ILE A 239 -12.36 -5.54 15.55
CA ILE A 239 -12.76 -6.61 14.62
C ILE A 239 -14.23 -6.99 14.91
N PRO A 240 -15.21 -6.25 14.36
CA PRO A 240 -16.64 -6.40 14.70
C PRO A 240 -17.18 -7.81 14.49
N ILE A 241 -16.64 -8.53 13.50
CA ILE A 241 -17.02 -9.89 13.16
C ILE A 241 -16.77 -10.89 14.30
N LEU A 242 -15.81 -10.62 15.20
CA LEU A 242 -15.58 -11.42 16.40
C LEU A 242 -16.77 -11.38 17.36
N LYS A 243 -17.51 -10.26 17.44
CA LYS A 243 -18.70 -10.19 18.31
C LYS A 243 -19.79 -11.16 17.86
N LYS A 244 -20.00 -11.26 16.54
CA LYS A 244 -20.97 -12.19 15.96
C LYS A 244 -20.53 -13.64 16.17
N LEU A 245 -19.26 -13.96 15.94
CA LEU A 245 -18.72 -15.31 16.18
C LEU A 245 -18.79 -15.69 17.66
N ARG A 246 -18.51 -14.76 18.57
CA ARG A 246 -18.63 -14.98 20.02
C ARG A 246 -20.05 -15.38 20.41
N ALA A 247 -21.05 -14.62 19.94
CA ALA A 247 -22.44 -14.91 20.23
C ALA A 247 -22.88 -16.28 19.68
N LEU A 248 -22.42 -16.64 18.47
CA LEU A 248 -22.71 -17.95 17.88
C LEU A 248 -22.06 -19.11 18.67
N GLU A 249 -20.82 -18.94 19.12
CA GLU A 249 -20.13 -19.96 19.90
C GLU A 249 -20.69 -20.09 21.33
N GLU A 250 -21.12 -18.97 21.93
CA GLU A 250 -21.83 -18.94 23.22
C GLU A 250 -23.18 -19.68 23.11
N GLN A 251 -23.95 -19.42 22.06
CA GLN A 251 -25.20 -20.15 21.77
C GLN A 251 -24.97 -21.65 21.54
N ALA A 252 -23.80 -22.03 21.03
CA ALA A 252 -23.38 -23.41 20.86
C ALA A 252 -22.79 -24.04 22.14
N GLY A 253 -22.80 -23.32 23.27
CA GLY A 253 -22.32 -23.82 24.56
C GLY A 253 -20.80 -23.87 24.70
N LYS A 254 -20.04 -23.17 23.85
CA LYS A 254 -18.58 -23.08 23.97
C LYS A 254 -18.19 -22.01 24.99
N ASP A 255 -17.03 -22.20 25.63
CA ASP A 255 -16.42 -21.17 26.46
C ASP A 255 -15.92 -19.99 25.61
N VAL A 256 -16.50 -18.82 25.85
CA VAL A 256 -16.19 -17.56 25.15
C VAL A 256 -15.64 -16.49 26.10
N THR A 257 -15.02 -16.93 27.20
CA THR A 257 -14.39 -16.05 28.19
C THR A 257 -13.24 -15.28 27.55
N LEU A 258 -13.29 -13.95 27.67
CA LEU A 258 -12.23 -13.08 27.17
C LEU A 258 -11.05 -13.05 28.15
N GLY A 259 -9.86 -12.85 27.60
CA GLY A 259 -8.68 -12.55 28.40
C GLY A 259 -8.81 -11.19 29.09
N ILE A 260 -8.18 -11.08 30.25
CA ILE A 260 -8.02 -9.81 30.95
C ILE A 260 -7.16 -8.91 30.06
N SER A 261 -7.65 -7.71 29.72
CA SER A 261 -6.76 -6.68 29.18
C SER A 261 -5.69 -6.42 30.21
N PRO A 262 -4.40 -6.31 29.87
CA PRO A 262 -3.48 -5.61 30.76
C PRO A 262 -4.15 -4.27 31.05
N GLU A 263 -4.54 -4.05 32.30
CA GLU A 263 -4.86 -2.70 32.76
C GLU A 263 -3.66 -1.87 32.34
N ALA A 264 -3.92 -0.76 31.64
CA ALA A 264 -2.87 0.20 31.34
C ALA A 264 -2.16 0.45 32.66
N GLU A 265 -0.86 0.15 32.72
CA GLU A 265 -0.05 0.55 33.86
C GLU A 265 -0.35 2.03 34.12
N GLU A 266 -0.97 2.29 35.28
CA GLU A 266 -1.05 3.62 35.88
C GLU A 266 0.33 4.29 35.72
N PRO A 267 0.41 5.58 35.37
CA PRO A 267 1.68 6.26 35.15
C PRO A 267 2.46 6.39 36.47
N GLY A 268 3.16 5.32 36.83
CA GLY A 268 4.02 5.23 38.00
C GLY A 268 5.38 5.85 37.72
N LEU A 269 5.62 6.97 38.39
CA LEU A 269 6.90 7.63 38.71
C LEU A 269 8.01 7.59 37.64
N GLN A 270 8.22 8.77 37.07
CA GLN A 270 9.45 9.19 36.39
C GLN A 270 10.70 8.80 37.21
N THR A 271 11.39 7.76 36.77
CA THR A 271 12.81 7.60 37.06
C THR A 271 13.59 8.40 36.03
N SER A 272 14.30 9.41 36.53
CA SER A 272 15.12 10.35 35.79
C SER A 272 16.24 9.64 35.02
N GLN A 273 16.11 9.57 33.69
CA GLN A 273 17.27 9.37 32.82
C GLN A 273 17.93 10.73 32.52
N PRO A 274 19.27 10.83 32.63
CA PRO A 274 19.97 12.10 32.45
C PRO A 274 19.90 12.58 31.00
N ALA A 275 19.63 13.88 30.86
CA ALA A 275 19.53 14.57 29.59
C ALA A 275 20.77 14.36 28.72
N ARG A 276 20.56 13.82 27.51
CA ARG A 276 21.54 13.76 26.43
C ARG A 276 21.99 15.19 26.10
N GLN A 277 23.23 15.53 26.47
CA GLN A 277 23.88 16.78 26.07
C GLN A 277 23.91 16.88 24.53
N THR A 278 23.29 17.94 24.04
CA THR A 278 23.42 18.41 22.66
C THR A 278 24.88 18.79 22.41
N ARG A 279 25.57 18.05 21.55
CA ARG A 279 26.89 18.44 21.03
C ARG A 279 26.75 19.76 20.26
N ARG A 280 27.12 20.86 20.93
CA ARG A 280 27.31 22.18 20.32
C ARG A 280 28.47 22.11 19.32
N ARG A 281 28.23 22.59 18.09
CA ARG A 281 29.26 22.91 17.10
C ARG A 281 30.22 23.98 17.67
N PRO A 282 31.54 23.88 17.51
CA PRO A 282 32.44 24.98 17.88
C PRO A 282 32.25 26.15 16.92
N ARG A 283 32.00 27.34 17.48
CA ARG A 283 32.17 28.64 16.81
C ARG A 283 33.67 28.98 16.85
N GLN A 284 34.24 29.30 15.69
CA GLN A 284 35.55 29.93 15.58
C GLN A 284 35.46 31.34 16.18
N ASN A 285 36.32 31.64 17.16
CA ASN A 285 36.65 32.99 17.55
C ASN A 285 37.98 33.37 16.88
N SER A 286 37.94 34.54 16.25
CA SER A 286 39.06 35.35 15.79
C SER A 286 39.98 35.72 16.94
N VAL A 287 41.27 35.40 16.82
CA VAL A 287 42.37 36.16 17.43
C VAL A 287 43.48 36.26 16.38
N GLN A 288 43.87 37.50 16.14
CA GLN A 288 45.01 37.93 15.34
C GLN A 288 46.29 37.44 16.01
N ASP A 289 47.25 36.97 15.22
CA ASP A 289 48.65 37.35 15.37
C ASP A 289 49.39 37.06 14.06
N ALA A 290 50.23 38.02 13.69
CA ALA A 290 50.95 38.10 12.44
C ALA A 290 52.43 37.68 12.63
N GLU A 291 53.06 37.44 11.49
CA GLU A 291 54.50 37.38 11.21
C GLU A 291 55.21 36.01 11.31
N GLY A 292 55.92 35.68 10.21
CA GLY A 292 57.19 34.95 10.31
C GLY A 292 57.45 33.71 9.44
N GLU A 293 57.47 33.87 8.10
CA GLU A 293 58.50 33.30 7.18
C GLU A 293 58.65 31.77 6.92
N PRO A 294 59.31 31.35 5.80
CA PRO A 294 58.75 30.34 4.88
C PRO A 294 59.61 29.07 4.61
N ARG A 295 59.03 28.15 3.80
CA ARG A 295 59.60 27.32 2.70
C ARG A 295 59.58 25.78 2.81
N GLN A 296 59.22 25.20 1.65
CA GLN A 296 59.68 23.96 0.99
C GLN A 296 59.23 22.60 1.58
N GLU A 297 58.93 21.54 0.82
CA GLU A 297 58.72 21.27 -0.61
C GLU A 297 58.21 19.81 -0.73
N ARG A 298 57.49 19.48 -1.84
CA ARG A 298 57.23 18.14 -2.44
C ARG A 298 56.39 17.13 -1.62
N GLY A 299 55.45 16.38 -2.16
CA GLY A 299 54.96 16.16 -3.52
C GLY A 299 54.34 14.76 -3.59
N ALA A 300 53.14 14.62 -4.17
CA ALA A 300 52.65 13.47 -4.97
C ALA A 300 51.11 13.48 -5.11
N ALA A 301 50.65 13.46 -6.38
CA ALA A 301 49.45 12.83 -6.98
C ALA A 301 48.11 12.82 -6.19
N SER A 302 46.92 13.07 -6.76
CA SER A 302 46.40 12.83 -8.11
C SER A 302 45.06 13.57 -8.32
N GLU A 303 44.72 13.78 -9.59
CA GLU A 303 43.55 14.46 -10.13
C GLU A 303 42.17 13.95 -9.67
N TYR A 304 41.23 14.88 -9.43
CA TYR A 304 39.80 14.68 -9.72
C TYR A 304 39.21 15.96 -10.33
N LYS A 305 39.05 15.94 -11.66
CA LYS A 305 38.27 16.93 -12.41
C LYS A 305 36.78 16.59 -12.33
N ALA A 306 36.00 17.61 -11.99
CA ALA A 306 34.56 17.66 -12.14
C ALA A 306 34.13 17.38 -13.60
N ARG A 307 33.09 16.58 -13.80
CA ARG A 307 32.31 16.59 -15.04
C ARG A 307 30.82 16.53 -14.80
N GLN A 308 30.17 17.45 -15.51
CA GLN A 308 28.77 17.83 -15.52
C GLN A 308 27.88 16.71 -16.09
N ARG A 309 26.63 16.70 -15.63
CA ARG A 309 25.53 15.89 -16.18
C ARG A 309 25.09 16.43 -17.56
N PRO A 310 24.87 15.58 -18.57
CA PRO A 310 24.04 15.95 -19.72
C PRO A 310 22.58 15.49 -19.54
N ALA A 311 21.68 16.31 -20.10
CA ALA A 311 20.24 16.11 -20.16
C ALA A 311 19.83 15.00 -21.13
N ARG A 312 18.75 14.29 -20.78
CA ARG A 312 18.18 13.17 -21.54
C ARG A 312 17.33 13.68 -22.71
N VAL A 313 17.73 13.32 -23.93
CA VAL A 313 16.96 13.52 -25.17
C VAL A 313 15.88 12.46 -25.31
N ARG A 314 14.67 12.92 -25.69
CA ARG A 314 13.45 12.14 -25.92
C ARG A 314 13.50 11.52 -27.33
N LYS A 315 13.42 10.19 -27.43
CA LYS A 315 13.43 9.46 -28.70
C LYS A 315 11.99 9.22 -29.16
N GLU A 316 11.58 9.90 -30.22
CA GLU A 316 10.39 9.58 -31.02
C GLU A 316 10.71 8.37 -31.92
N SER A 317 9.78 7.43 -32.00
CA SER A 317 9.84 6.32 -32.96
C SER A 317 8.91 6.65 -34.13
N ARG A 318 9.49 6.69 -35.33
CA ARG A 318 8.78 6.76 -36.61
C ARG A 318 8.29 5.36 -36.97
N GLY A 319 7.01 5.26 -37.31
CA GLY A 319 6.41 4.09 -37.93
C GLY A 319 6.68 4.08 -39.43
N ASP A 320 6.87 2.87 -39.97
CA ASP A 320 6.96 2.57 -41.39
C ASP A 320 5.60 2.03 -41.89
N ALA A 321 5.32 2.29 -43.16
CA ALA A 321 4.03 2.15 -43.81
C ALA A 321 3.88 0.79 -44.49
N GLY A 322 2.66 0.24 -44.42
CA GLY A 322 2.19 -0.84 -45.29
C GLY A 322 0.70 -0.66 -45.56
N LYS A 323 0.34 -0.38 -46.81
CA LYS A 323 -1.02 -0.19 -47.31
C LYS A 323 -1.67 -1.53 -47.67
N GLU A 324 -2.95 -1.64 -47.38
CA GLU A 324 -4.06 -2.33 -48.10
C GLU A 324 -5.27 -2.16 -47.15
N GLY A 325 -6.42 -1.59 -47.46
CA GLY A 325 -7.12 -1.42 -48.71
C GLY A 325 -8.39 -2.27 -48.65
N GLU A 326 -9.44 -1.83 -47.95
CA GLU A 326 -10.84 -2.19 -48.29
C GLU A 326 -11.90 -1.41 -47.48
N THR A 327 -12.91 -0.99 -48.22
CA THR A 327 -14.12 -0.22 -47.92
C THR A 327 -15.15 -0.99 -47.08
N TYR A 328 -15.90 -0.30 -46.21
CA TYR A 328 -17.37 -0.13 -46.31
C TYR A 328 -17.97 0.49 -45.03
N GLU A 329 -19.04 1.25 -45.27
CA GLU A 329 -19.75 2.18 -44.39
C GLU A 329 -20.37 1.54 -43.12
N ARG A 330 -20.45 2.32 -42.03
CA ARG A 330 -21.54 2.09 -41.05
C ARG A 330 -22.15 3.39 -40.53
N ARG A 331 -23.46 3.47 -40.80
CA ARG A 331 -24.42 4.54 -40.60
C ARG A 331 -24.53 5.00 -39.15
N ARG A 332 -24.64 6.32 -38.98
CA ARG A 332 -25.30 6.98 -37.84
C ARG A 332 -26.77 6.57 -37.79
N ARG A 333 -27.27 6.18 -36.60
CA ARG A 333 -28.69 6.34 -36.26
C ARG A 333 -28.83 6.89 -34.84
N ARG A 334 -29.43 8.09 -34.78
CA ARG A 334 -30.15 8.66 -33.63
C ARG A 334 -31.61 8.23 -33.75
N SER A 335 -32.23 7.85 -32.63
CA SER A 335 -33.63 8.07 -32.24
C SER A 335 -33.79 7.36 -30.89
N GLY A 336 -34.50 7.78 -29.85
CA GLY A 336 -35.63 8.70 -29.67
C GLY A 336 -36.29 8.21 -28.38
N GLY A 337 -36.63 9.11 -27.45
CA GLY A 337 -36.98 8.76 -26.07
C GLY A 337 -38.41 8.26 -25.85
N ASN A 338 -38.73 7.92 -24.59
CA ASN A 338 -40.02 8.25 -23.98
C ASN A 338 -39.98 8.22 -22.44
N MET A 339 -40.99 8.85 -21.85
CA MET A 339 -41.08 9.42 -20.49
C MET A 339 -42.18 8.71 -19.67
N ARG A 340 -42.02 8.71 -18.32
CA ARG A 340 -43.01 8.48 -17.23
C ARG A 340 -43.59 7.06 -17.09
N GLU A 341 -43.89 6.52 -15.90
CA GLU A 341 -44.49 7.14 -14.71
C GLU A 341 -44.20 6.36 -13.40
N LYS A 342 -44.53 6.99 -12.26
CA LYS A 342 -44.25 6.60 -10.85
C LYS A 342 -45.14 5.45 -10.34
N GLY A 343 -44.62 4.71 -9.34
CA GLY A 343 -45.37 3.87 -8.40
C GLY A 343 -44.47 3.47 -7.21
N SER A 344 -45.04 3.39 -6.02
CA SER A 344 -44.44 3.65 -4.71
C SER A 344 -44.09 2.40 -3.85
N GLU A 345 -43.15 2.64 -2.94
CA GLU A 345 -43.01 2.13 -1.55
C GLU A 345 -42.34 0.78 -1.20
N GLU A 346 -41.42 0.95 -0.24
CA GLU A 346 -40.93 0.09 0.86
C GLU A 346 -39.97 -1.08 0.62
N GLY A 347 -38.78 -0.95 1.24
CA GLY A 347 -37.75 -1.99 1.34
C GLY A 347 -36.40 -1.44 1.76
N GLY A 348 -36.27 -1.05 3.04
CA GLY A 348 -35.05 -0.49 3.62
C GLY A 348 -33.89 -1.49 3.63
N SER A 349 -32.76 -1.09 3.04
CA SER A 349 -31.47 -1.76 3.17
C SER A 349 -30.37 -0.72 3.01
N GLU A 350 -29.65 -0.44 4.11
CA GLU A 350 -28.55 0.51 4.16
C GLU A 350 -27.33 -0.04 3.40
N VAL A 351 -27.25 0.33 2.12
CA VAL A 351 -26.06 0.18 1.29
C VAL A 351 -25.16 1.39 1.57
N GLY A 352 -23.91 1.11 1.97
CA GLY A 352 -22.84 2.10 2.03
C GLY A 352 -22.58 2.71 0.66
N SER A 353 -23.30 3.78 0.36
CA SER A 353 -23.18 4.53 -0.88
C SER A 353 -21.74 5.00 -1.09
N GLN A 354 -21.24 4.85 -2.32
CA GLN A 354 -20.44 5.95 -2.88
C GLN A 354 -21.34 7.18 -2.76
N ARG A 355 -21.13 8.00 -1.72
CA ARG A 355 -21.81 9.30 -1.64
C ARG A 355 -21.44 10.01 -2.94
N LYS A 356 -22.40 10.11 -3.87
CA LYS A 356 -22.33 11.08 -4.95
C LYS A 356 -22.03 12.40 -4.25
N LEU A 357 -20.84 12.95 -4.49
CA LEU A 357 -20.49 14.25 -3.92
C LEU A 357 -21.64 15.21 -4.30
N PRO A 358 -22.13 16.03 -3.36
CA PRO A 358 -23.13 17.03 -3.67
C PRO A 358 -22.68 17.89 -4.87
N ALA A 359 -23.63 18.39 -5.67
CA ALA A 359 -23.32 19.15 -6.89
C ALA A 359 -22.45 20.41 -6.62
N SER A 360 -22.42 20.85 -5.37
CA SER A 360 -21.49 21.85 -4.83
C SER A 360 -20.88 21.33 -3.53
N VAL A 361 -19.55 21.35 -3.44
CA VAL A 361 -18.81 21.18 -2.20
C VAL A 361 -18.06 22.47 -1.90
N THR A 362 -17.86 22.76 -0.61
CA THR A 362 -16.98 23.84 -0.18
C THR A 362 -15.65 23.24 0.24
N THR A 363 -14.56 23.73 -0.35
CA THR A 363 -13.22 23.17 -0.13
C THR A 363 -12.43 24.05 0.84
N VAL A 364 -11.90 23.44 1.89
CA VAL A 364 -10.88 24.03 2.77
C VAL A 364 -9.49 23.60 2.30
N TYR A 365 -8.60 24.56 2.11
CA TYR A 365 -7.18 24.34 1.87
C TYR A 365 -6.45 24.20 3.21
N LEU A 366 -5.56 23.21 3.29
CA LEU A 366 -4.60 23.05 4.37
C LEU A 366 -3.18 23.18 3.83
N GLY A 367 -2.45 24.20 4.27
CA GLY A 367 -1.03 24.42 4.01
C GLY A 367 -0.14 24.17 5.22
N GLY A 368 1.17 24.22 5.02
CA GLY A 368 2.15 24.07 6.11
C GLY A 368 2.34 22.62 6.59
N ILE A 369 1.96 21.63 5.78
CA ILE A 369 2.04 20.22 6.16
C ILE A 369 3.51 19.76 6.20
N PRO A 370 4.01 19.24 7.35
CA PRO A 370 5.40 18.78 7.46
C PRO A 370 5.76 17.68 6.46
N ALA A 371 7.00 17.69 5.96
CA ALA A 371 7.50 16.69 5.00
C ALA A 371 7.40 15.23 5.49
N GLY A 372 7.38 15.04 6.82
CA GLY A 372 7.23 13.72 7.45
C GLY A 372 5.82 13.37 7.90
N LEU A 373 4.86 14.30 7.84
CA LEU A 373 3.50 14.05 8.33
C LEU A 373 2.80 13.05 7.40
N ARG A 374 2.27 11.97 7.96
CA ARG A 374 1.53 10.97 7.19
C ARG A 374 0.07 11.39 7.04
N VAL A 375 -0.55 11.05 5.91
CA VAL A 375 -1.99 11.29 5.69
C VAL A 375 -2.87 10.63 6.77
N SER A 376 -2.43 9.52 7.37
CA SER A 376 -3.12 8.87 8.49
C SER A 376 -3.10 9.70 9.77
N GLU A 377 -1.99 10.41 10.03
CA GLU A 377 -1.85 11.30 11.19
C GLU A 377 -2.75 12.52 11.01
N LEU A 378 -2.73 13.15 9.83
CA LEU A 378 -3.68 14.22 9.50
C LEU A 378 -5.13 13.75 9.65
N LYS A 379 -5.48 12.59 9.09
CA LYS A 379 -6.85 12.04 9.23
C LYS A 379 -7.25 11.78 10.67
N THR A 380 -6.30 11.50 11.56
CA THR A 380 -6.58 11.27 12.98
C THR A 380 -6.83 12.59 13.68
N ALA A 381 -5.96 13.58 13.48
CA ALA A 381 -6.16 14.94 13.98
C ALA A 381 -7.48 15.57 13.51
N LEU A 382 -7.85 15.37 12.23
CA LEU A 382 -9.13 15.85 11.70
C LEU A 382 -10.34 15.20 12.38
N ARG A 383 -10.25 13.93 12.78
CA ARG A 383 -11.35 13.26 13.52
C ARG A 383 -11.43 13.73 14.97
N GLU A 384 -10.28 13.89 15.63
CA GLU A 384 -10.20 14.37 17.02
C GLU A 384 -10.71 15.81 17.17
N ARG A 385 -10.62 16.61 16.10
CA ARG A 385 -11.16 17.97 16.02
C ARG A 385 -12.57 18.03 15.41
N GLU A 386 -13.22 16.90 15.20
CA GLU A 386 -14.55 16.82 14.56
C GLU A 386 -14.64 17.48 13.16
N ALA A 387 -13.49 17.69 12.50
CA ALA A 387 -13.33 18.33 11.20
C ALA A 387 -13.07 17.30 10.07
N ALA A 388 -13.80 16.19 10.08
CA ALA A 388 -13.61 15.13 9.08
C ALA A 388 -14.33 15.47 7.76
N PRO A 389 -13.63 15.60 6.61
CA PRO A 389 -14.27 15.97 5.35
C PRO A 389 -14.95 14.78 4.66
N LEU A 390 -15.84 15.08 3.70
CA LEU A 390 -16.37 14.09 2.75
C LEU A 390 -15.27 13.49 1.88
N ARG A 391 -14.31 14.33 1.49
CA ARG A 391 -13.15 13.93 0.69
C ARG A 391 -11.91 14.69 1.13
N LEU A 392 -10.81 13.96 1.30
CA LEU A 392 -9.49 14.52 1.57
C LEU A 392 -8.57 14.22 0.38
N THR A 393 -8.10 15.28 -0.28
CA THR A 393 -7.08 15.19 -1.33
C THR A 393 -5.73 15.55 -0.74
N TRP A 394 -4.86 14.55 -0.61
CA TRP A 394 -3.53 14.72 0.00
C TRP A 394 -2.47 15.02 -1.05
N GLN A 395 -1.70 16.09 -0.83
CA GLN A 395 -0.55 16.46 -1.67
C GLN A 395 0.68 16.73 -0.79
N GLY A 396 1.10 15.72 -0.02
CA GLY A 396 2.20 15.84 0.94
C GLY A 396 3.55 16.27 0.34
N ALA A 397 3.85 15.92 -0.92
CA ALA A 397 5.05 16.41 -1.61
C ALA A 397 5.02 17.93 -1.89
N GLN A 398 3.83 18.55 -1.83
CA GLN A 398 3.60 19.99 -1.98
C GLN A 398 3.21 20.62 -0.64
N HIS A 399 3.35 19.89 0.47
CA HIS A 399 3.05 20.37 1.83
C HIS A 399 1.63 20.92 1.99
N ARG A 400 0.66 20.34 1.25
CA ARG A 400 -0.74 20.79 1.26
C ARG A 400 -1.77 19.67 1.15
N ALA A 401 -3.00 19.96 1.55
CA ALA A 401 -4.16 19.10 1.37
C ALA A 401 -5.41 19.95 1.08
N PHE A 402 -6.44 19.30 0.53
CA PHE A 402 -7.75 19.89 0.28
C PHE A 402 -8.84 19.02 0.92
N LEU A 403 -9.72 19.66 1.68
CA LEU A 403 -10.79 19.03 2.44
C LEU A 403 -12.13 19.50 1.89
N ASP A 404 -12.92 18.60 1.33
CA ASP A 404 -14.24 18.95 0.77
C ASP A 404 -15.36 18.66 1.78
N TYR A 405 -16.17 19.68 2.04
CA TYR A 405 -17.34 19.64 2.93
C TYR A 405 -18.63 19.80 2.14
N SER A 406 -19.76 19.39 2.75
CA SER A 406 -21.09 19.39 2.11
C SER A 406 -21.57 20.77 1.71
N ASP A 407 -21.23 21.78 2.51
CA ASP A 407 -21.75 23.14 2.43
C ASP A 407 -20.75 24.14 3.07
N PRO A 408 -20.96 25.45 2.90
CA PRO A 408 -20.10 26.48 3.51
C PRO A 408 -20.07 26.45 5.04
N GLU A 409 -21.19 26.12 5.70
CA GLU A 409 -21.29 26.13 7.17
C GLU A 409 -20.39 25.03 7.78
N ALA A 410 -20.44 23.81 7.23
CA ALA A 410 -19.56 22.73 7.63
C ALA A 410 -18.07 23.03 7.35
N ALA A 411 -17.78 23.79 6.29
CA ALA A 411 -16.41 24.23 6.00
C ALA A 411 -15.92 25.30 6.99
N GLU A 412 -16.78 26.22 7.44
CA GLU A 412 -16.48 27.22 8.46
C GLU A 412 -16.26 26.60 9.84
N GLN A 413 -17.12 25.67 10.26
CA GLN A 413 -16.93 24.89 11.50
C GLN A 413 -15.60 24.14 11.48
N ALA A 414 -15.26 23.52 10.35
CA ALA A 414 -13.98 22.87 10.19
C ALA A 414 -12.80 23.86 10.23
N LEU A 415 -12.93 25.07 9.67
CA LEU A 415 -11.88 26.09 9.76
C LEU A 415 -11.62 26.51 11.20
N GLU A 416 -12.67 26.77 11.97
CA GLU A 416 -12.58 27.11 13.38
C GLU A 416 -11.92 25.99 14.20
N ALA A 417 -12.37 24.75 14.00
CA ALA A 417 -11.81 23.57 14.67
C ALA A 417 -10.32 23.31 14.35
N LEU A 418 -9.86 23.77 13.18
CA LEU A 418 -8.49 23.59 12.70
C LEU A 418 -7.57 24.79 12.99
N GLN A 419 -8.09 25.89 13.54
CA GLN A 419 -7.25 27.00 13.98
C GLN A 419 -6.26 26.54 15.06
N GLY A 420 -5.00 26.95 14.91
CA GLY A 420 -3.93 26.62 15.85
C GLY A 420 -3.55 25.13 15.92
N LEU A 421 -3.99 24.32 14.95
CA LEU A 421 -3.61 22.91 14.89
C LEU A 421 -2.11 22.76 14.61
N ASN A 422 -1.39 22.26 15.63
CA ASN A 422 0.04 21.98 15.55
C ASN A 422 0.27 20.48 15.42
N LEU A 423 0.94 20.04 14.35
CA LEU A 423 1.34 18.65 14.16
C LEU A 423 2.85 18.57 13.95
N ASN A 424 3.51 17.73 14.76
CA ASN A 424 4.96 17.54 14.73
C ASN A 424 5.76 18.87 14.81
N GLY A 425 5.29 19.80 15.65
CA GLY A 425 5.92 21.11 15.85
C GLY A 425 5.73 22.12 14.72
N SER A 426 4.88 21.83 13.72
CA SER A 426 4.51 22.77 12.66
C SER A 426 3.04 23.14 12.76
N SER A 427 2.76 24.44 12.67
CA SER A 427 1.39 24.96 12.62
C SER A 427 0.82 24.81 11.22
N LEU A 428 -0.35 24.18 11.13
CA LEU A 428 -1.09 24.06 9.87
C LEU A 428 -1.85 25.35 9.57
N GLN A 429 -1.91 25.70 8.29
CA GLN A 429 -2.63 26.88 7.80
C GLN A 429 -3.92 26.42 7.14
N ALA A 430 -5.07 26.73 7.73
CA ALA A 430 -6.38 26.39 7.18
C ALA A 430 -7.07 27.64 6.63
N GLU A 431 -7.50 27.60 5.36
CA GLU A 431 -8.27 28.69 4.72
C GLU A 431 -9.25 28.15 3.68
N LEU A 432 -10.30 28.91 3.34
CA LEU A 432 -11.19 28.54 2.24
C LEU A 432 -10.42 28.55 0.91
N ALA A 433 -10.53 27.47 0.13
CA ALA A 433 -9.87 27.38 -1.16
C ALA A 433 -10.55 28.32 -2.17
N LYS A 434 -9.76 29.13 -2.87
CA LYS A 434 -10.26 29.94 -3.99
C LYS A 434 -10.77 29.00 -5.09
N SER A 435 -12.07 29.08 -5.40
CA SER A 435 -12.76 28.24 -6.39
C SER A 435 -11.95 28.02 -7.67
N GLN A 436 -11.39 26.82 -7.84
CA GLN A 436 -10.92 26.35 -9.15
C GLN A 436 -12.04 25.58 -9.86
N ARG A 437 -13.08 26.30 -10.31
CA ARG A 437 -13.96 25.79 -11.38
C ARG A 437 -13.37 26.12 -12.74
N GLY A 438 -12.42 25.30 -13.19
CA GLY A 438 -12.04 25.21 -14.60
C GLY A 438 -13.07 24.39 -15.37
N GLY A 439 -14.23 24.99 -15.66
CA GLY A 439 -15.17 24.47 -16.65
C GLY A 439 -14.66 24.78 -18.06
N LYS A 440 -14.66 23.78 -18.96
CA LYS A 440 -14.57 23.99 -20.41
C LYS A 440 -15.49 25.15 -20.81
N ARG A 441 -14.93 26.27 -21.27
CA ARG A 441 -15.66 27.26 -22.05
C ARG A 441 -15.35 27.05 -23.52
N SER A 442 -16.40 26.58 -24.20
CA SER A 442 -16.61 26.69 -25.63
C SER A 442 -16.45 28.14 -26.09
N VAL A 443 -15.92 28.26 -27.31
CA VAL A 443 -15.87 29.45 -28.14
C VAL A 443 -17.22 30.18 -28.15
N GLN A 444 -17.21 31.47 -27.81
CA GLN A 444 -18.15 32.43 -28.39
C GLN A 444 -17.46 33.79 -28.52
N SER A 445 -17.58 34.33 -29.72
CA SER A 445 -16.99 35.58 -30.17
C SER A 445 -17.54 36.77 -29.40
N ASN A 446 -16.68 37.68 -28.99
CA ASN A 446 -17.05 39.09 -28.94
C ASN A 446 -15.84 39.95 -29.28
N ARG A 447 -15.96 40.66 -30.40
CA ARG A 447 -15.05 41.70 -30.87
C ARG A 447 -15.07 42.88 -29.90
N ARG A 448 -13.90 43.44 -29.57
CA ARG A 448 -13.59 44.89 -29.54
C ARG A 448 -12.08 45.11 -29.26
N PRO A 449 -11.52 46.30 -29.55
CA PRO A 449 -10.46 46.47 -30.55
C PRO A 449 -9.03 46.53 -29.99
N ARG A 450 -8.05 46.28 -30.87
CA ARG A 450 -6.60 46.36 -30.63
C ARG A 450 -6.15 47.78 -30.25
N PRO A 451 -5.16 47.89 -29.35
CA PRO A 451 -4.10 48.89 -29.46
C PRO A 451 -2.84 48.27 -30.09
N SER A 452 -2.11 49.11 -30.81
CA SER A 452 -0.96 48.83 -31.65
C SER A 452 0.27 48.33 -30.88
N ALA A 453 0.97 47.35 -31.45
CA ALA A 453 2.36 47.05 -31.13
C ALA A 453 3.19 47.22 -32.40
N ALA A 454 4.14 48.16 -32.35
CA ALA A 454 5.20 48.32 -33.33
C ALA A 454 6.25 47.18 -33.17
N PRO A 455 6.96 46.79 -34.25
CA PRO A 455 7.63 45.51 -34.33
C PRO A 455 9.10 45.58 -33.91
N LYS A 456 9.62 44.49 -33.34
CA LYS A 456 11.05 44.16 -33.42
C LYS A 456 11.24 42.74 -33.96
N SER A 457 12.24 42.66 -34.82
CA SER A 457 12.47 41.76 -35.92
C SER A 457 13.13 40.42 -35.54
N LYS A 458 12.89 39.43 -36.41
CA LYS A 458 13.56 38.12 -36.48
C LYS A 458 15.08 38.27 -36.71
N PRO A 459 15.82 37.16 -36.53
CA PRO A 459 16.64 36.72 -37.65
C PRO A 459 16.44 35.24 -38.00
N ALA A 460 16.51 34.96 -39.30
CA ALA A 460 16.73 33.64 -39.88
C ALA A 460 18.01 33.74 -40.70
N GLY A 461 18.87 32.71 -40.63
CA GLY A 461 19.89 32.45 -41.67
C GLY A 461 19.22 31.91 -42.95
N PRO A 462 19.96 31.66 -44.06
CA PRO A 462 21.30 31.03 -44.05
C PRO A 462 22.34 31.60 -45.05
N ASP A 463 23.58 31.13 -44.87
CA ASP A 463 24.71 30.91 -45.79
C ASP A 463 24.75 31.56 -47.19
N THR A 464 25.88 32.19 -47.56
CA THR A 464 26.97 31.58 -48.37
C THR A 464 28.09 32.61 -48.65
N LYS A 465 29.36 32.16 -48.49
CA LYS A 465 30.67 32.56 -49.05
C LYS A 465 30.66 33.53 -50.27
N SER A 466 31.66 34.36 -50.60
CA SER A 466 33.08 34.57 -50.23
C SER A 466 33.67 35.66 -51.16
N GLY A 467 34.77 36.31 -50.76
CA GLY A 467 35.70 37.08 -51.62
C GLY A 467 35.82 38.54 -51.17
N ALA A 468 36.88 38.98 -50.45
CA ALA A 468 38.26 39.24 -50.91
C ALA A 468 38.26 40.24 -52.08
N SER A 469 39.07 41.31 -52.15
CA SER A 469 40.19 41.82 -51.35
C SER A 469 40.63 43.13 -52.00
N GLU A 470 41.03 44.10 -51.17
CA GLU A 470 42.21 44.97 -51.36
C GLU A 470 42.33 45.98 -52.53
N GLY A 471 43.06 47.07 -52.19
CA GLY A 471 43.69 48.02 -53.10
C GLY A 471 43.24 49.46 -52.84
N THR A 472 43.86 50.22 -51.94
CA THR A 472 44.97 51.18 -52.22
C THR A 472 44.72 52.03 -53.47
N ASP A 473 44.47 53.33 -53.34
CA ASP A 473 45.48 54.41 -53.29
C ASP A 473 44.78 55.78 -53.48
N SER A 474 45.20 56.79 -52.69
CA SER A 474 45.04 58.26 -52.79
C SER A 474 44.68 58.92 -51.47
#